data_AF-A0A2A9ES30-F1
#
_entry.id   AF-A0A2A9ES30-F1
#
_cell.length_a   1.000
_cell.length_b   1.000
_cell.length_c   1.000
_cell.angle_alpha   90.00
_cell.angle_beta   90.00
_cell.angle_gamma   90.00
#
_symmetry.space_group_name_H-M   'P 1'
#
loop_
_entity.id
_entity.type
_entity.pdbx_description
1 polymer ?
#
loop_
_entity_poly.entity_id
_entity_poly.type
_entity_poly.pdbx_seq_one_letter_code
_entity_poly.pdbx_strand_id
1 'polypeptide(L)'
;MLPTVLITSVLAAALGLWAAWYAVRDRPVLFKQLVGAGAVEAALLAQVVVALVAGAGGHVPSEPWTFWGYLVTALFLLPVAAVWAMADRTRTSSVALLVVCVAILAMQARVWQVWTA
;
A
#
# COMPACT_ATOMS: atom_id res chain seq x y z
N MET A 1 9.34 -12.84 -2.51
CA MET A 1 8.00 -12.29 -2.16
C MET A 1 7.85 -11.98 -0.67
N LEU A 2 8.20 -12.88 0.25
CA LEU A 2 8.10 -12.60 1.70
C LEU A 2 8.75 -11.28 2.17
N PRO A 3 10.02 -10.96 1.82
CA PRO A 3 10.65 -9.73 2.32
C PRO A 3 9.93 -8.47 1.82
N THR A 4 9.49 -8.45 0.57
CA THR A 4 8.74 -7.32 0.00
C THR A 4 7.39 -7.14 0.67
N VAL A 5 6.65 -8.23 0.96
CA VAL A 5 5.38 -8.19 1.70
C VAL A 5 5.59 -7.58 3.10
N LEU A 6 6.62 -8.04 3.82
CA LEU A 6 6.91 -7.55 5.17
C LEU A 6 7.33 -6.07 5.16
N ILE A 7 8.23 -5.68 4.26
CA ILE A 7 8.67 -4.29 4.12
C ILE A 7 7.47 -3.39 3.82
N THR A 8 6.66 -3.74 2.82
CA THR A 8 5.49 -2.94 2.46
C THR A 8 4.49 -2.86 3.62
N SER A 9 4.25 -3.96 4.33
CA SER A 9 3.32 -3.99 5.46
C SER A 9 3.81 -3.12 6.63
N VAL A 10 5.10 -3.18 6.97
CA VAL A 10 5.68 -2.35 8.03
C VAL A 10 5.62 -0.87 7.66
N LEU A 11 5.97 -0.52 6.43
CA LEU A 11 5.91 0.86 5.95
C LEU A 11 4.47 1.38 5.94
N ALA A 12 3.52 0.59 5.45
CA ALA A 12 2.10 0.95 5.43
C ALA A 12 1.53 1.09 6.84
N ALA A 13 1.90 0.20 7.78
CA ALA A 13 1.49 0.30 9.17
C ALA A 13 2.06 1.55 9.84
N ALA A 14 3.34 1.85 9.65
CA ALA A 14 3.96 3.05 10.20
C ALA A 14 3.31 4.33 9.66
N LEU A 15 3.05 4.40 8.35
CA LEU A 15 2.36 5.51 7.71
C LEU A 15 0.91 5.63 8.22
N GLY A 16 0.20 4.51 8.34
CA GLY A 16 -1.16 4.45 8.87
C GLY A 16 -1.24 4.95 10.30
N LEU A 17 -0.35 4.50 11.19
CA LEU A 17 -0.27 4.99 12.58
C LEU A 17 0.00 6.50 12.65
N TRP A 18 0.87 7.01 11.77
CA TRP A 18 1.12 8.44 11.67
C TRP A 18 -0.11 9.20 11.18
N ALA A 19 -0.80 8.70 10.15
CA ALA A 19 -2.03 9.28 9.63
C ALA A 19 -3.14 9.26 10.69
N ALA A 20 -3.27 8.17 11.46
CA ALA A 20 -4.20 8.06 12.58
C ALA A 20 -3.94 9.12 13.65
N TRP A 21 -2.68 9.34 14.03
CA TRP A 21 -2.33 10.39 14.98
C TRP A 21 -2.73 11.78 14.47
N TYR A 22 -2.53 12.07 13.18
CA TYR A 22 -2.98 13.33 12.56
C TYR A 22 -4.51 13.46 12.54
N ALA A 23 -5.21 12.36 12.23
CA ALA A 23 -6.66 12.32 12.22
C ALA A 23 -7.25 12.53 13.62
N VAL A 24 -6.62 12.03 14.68
CA VAL A 24 -7.04 12.26 16.07
C VAL A 24 -6.75 13.70 16.54
N ARG A 25 -5.75 14.36 15.96
CA ARG A 25 -5.38 15.74 16.28
C ARG A 25 -6.09 16.80 15.41
N ASP A 26 -7.07 16.40 14.60
CA ASP A 26 -7.76 17.26 13.63
C ASP A 26 -6.80 18.00 12.66
N ARG A 27 -5.72 17.33 12.25
CA ARG A 27 -4.70 17.89 11.35
C ARG A 27 -4.80 17.27 9.95
N PRO A 28 -4.58 18.05 8.87
CA PRO A 28 -4.50 17.52 7.51
C PRO A 28 -3.16 16.84 7.23
N VAL A 29 -3.11 16.10 6.12
CA VAL A 29 -1.91 15.41 5.65
C VAL A 29 -0.77 16.41 5.42
N LEU A 30 0.43 16.07 5.89
CA LEU A 30 1.64 16.86 5.62
C LEU A 30 2.42 16.29 4.44
N PHE A 31 3.23 17.16 3.81
CA PHE A 31 4.15 16.76 2.75
C PHE A 31 5.07 15.57 3.15
N LYS A 32 5.49 15.50 4.42
CA LYS A 32 6.28 14.36 4.94
C LYS A 32 5.55 13.02 4.87
N GLN A 33 4.23 13.02 5.05
CA GLN A 33 3.41 11.80 4.91
C GLN A 33 3.26 11.39 3.44
N LEU A 34 3.30 12.35 2.50
CA LEU A 34 3.36 12.04 1.06
C LEU A 34 4.70 11.39 0.68
N VAL A 35 5.82 11.82 1.29
CA VAL A 35 7.11 11.13 1.13
C VAL A 35 7.03 9.70 1.71
N GLY A 36 6.40 9.53 2.87
CA GLY A 36 6.13 8.21 3.45
C GLY A 36 5.28 7.33 2.54
N ALA A 37 4.22 7.88 1.93
CA ALA A 37 3.42 7.21 0.92
C ALA A 37 4.27 6.77 -0.28
N GLY A 38 5.19 7.63 -0.76
CA GLY A 38 6.13 7.29 -1.82
C GLY A 38 7.05 6.11 -1.46
N ALA A 39 7.44 5.96 -0.19
CA ALA A 39 8.22 4.80 0.25
C ALA A 39 7.41 3.50 0.22
N VAL A 40 6.14 3.54 0.62
CA VAL A 40 5.22 2.38 0.50
C VAL A 40 5.01 2.02 -0.97
N GLU A 41 4.81 3.03 -1.82
CA GLU A 41 4.62 2.88 -3.27
C GLU A 41 5.85 2.24 -3.94
N ALA A 42 7.05 2.68 -3.59
CA ALA A 42 8.29 2.09 -4.06
C ALA A 42 8.42 0.61 -3.65
N ALA A 43 7.99 0.26 -2.43
CA ALA A 43 7.98 -1.12 -1.97
C ALA A 43 6.95 -1.99 -2.72
N LEU A 44 5.77 -1.44 -3.04
CA LEU A 44 4.77 -2.07 -3.90
C LEU A 44 5.32 -2.30 -5.33
N LEU A 45 6.01 -1.34 -5.92
CA LEU A 45 6.66 -1.50 -7.23
C LEU A 45 7.74 -2.58 -7.19
N ALA A 46 8.57 -2.61 -6.14
CA ALA A 46 9.54 -3.68 -5.95
C ALA A 46 8.86 -5.05 -5.83
N GLN A 47 7.70 -5.12 -5.19
CA GLN A 47 6.89 -6.33 -5.10
C GLN A 47 6.37 -6.80 -6.47
N VAL A 48 5.94 -5.87 -7.33
CA VAL A 48 5.57 -6.16 -8.73
C VAL A 48 6.76 -6.72 -9.51
N VAL A 49 7.96 -6.13 -9.37
CA VAL A 49 9.18 -6.65 -10.01
C VAL A 49 9.48 -8.08 -9.56
N VAL A 50 9.38 -8.35 -8.25
CA VAL A 50 9.57 -9.71 -7.70
C VAL A 50 8.57 -10.70 -8.28
N ALA A 51 7.30 -10.29 -8.43
CA ALA A 51 6.27 -11.13 -9.04
C ALA A 51 6.57 -11.45 -10.52
N LEU A 52 6.99 -10.45 -11.29
CA LEU A 52 7.35 -10.63 -12.70
C LEU A 52 8.56 -11.55 -12.88
N VAL A 53 9.62 -11.35 -12.09
CA VAL A 53 10.84 -12.19 -12.14
C VAL A 53 10.52 -13.64 -11.79
N ALA A 54 9.71 -13.87 -10.75
CA ALA A 54 9.28 -15.22 -10.39
C ALA A 54 8.42 -15.86 -11.48
N GLY A 55 7.51 -15.10 -12.09
CA GLY A 55 6.72 -15.55 -13.24
C GLY A 55 7.58 -15.96 -14.44
N ALA A 56 8.59 -15.15 -14.77
CA ALA A 56 9.58 -15.50 -15.80
C ALA A 56 10.40 -16.75 -15.43
N GLY A 57 10.60 -17.01 -14.14
CA GLY A 57 11.20 -18.24 -13.61
C GLY A 57 10.25 -19.44 -13.52
N GLY A 58 9.02 -19.34 -14.03
CA GLY A 58 8.03 -20.42 -14.06
C GLY A 58 7.14 -20.54 -12.83
N HIS A 59 7.25 -19.64 -11.85
CA HIS A 59 6.33 -19.60 -10.72
C HIS A 59 5.05 -18.85 -11.08
N VAL A 60 3.94 -19.56 -11.19
CA VAL A 60 2.62 -18.99 -11.46
C VAL A 60 1.76 -19.18 -10.20
N PRO A 61 1.21 -18.11 -9.60
CA PRO A 61 0.29 -18.23 -8.48
C PRO A 61 -0.94 -19.08 -8.84
N SER A 62 -1.54 -19.75 -7.86
CA SER A 62 -2.72 -20.61 -8.08
C SER A 62 -3.87 -19.86 -8.76
N GLU A 63 -4.06 -18.58 -8.40
CA GLU A 63 -5.09 -17.68 -8.92
C GLU A 63 -4.44 -16.39 -9.47
N PRO A 64 -3.88 -16.41 -10.70
CA PRO A 64 -3.08 -15.30 -11.22
C PRO A 64 -3.86 -13.98 -11.32
N TRP A 65 -5.12 -14.05 -11.76
CA TRP A 65 -5.94 -12.85 -11.94
C TRP A 65 -6.25 -12.17 -10.60
N THR A 66 -6.58 -12.96 -9.59
CA THR A 66 -6.82 -12.48 -8.22
C THR A 66 -5.55 -11.88 -7.63
N PHE A 67 -4.41 -12.54 -7.81
CA PHE A 67 -3.11 -12.05 -7.35
C PHE A 67 -2.75 -10.68 -7.96
N TRP A 68 -2.84 -10.56 -9.29
CA TRP A 68 -2.57 -9.30 -9.99
C TRP A 68 -3.59 -8.21 -9.66
N GLY A 69 -4.87 -8.58 -9.50
CA GLY A 69 -5.91 -7.67 -9.05
C GLY A 69 -5.58 -7.01 -7.71
N TYR A 70 -5.06 -7.77 -6.75
CA TYR A 70 -4.62 -7.22 -5.47
C TYR A 70 -3.40 -6.30 -5.60
N LEU A 71 -2.37 -6.70 -6.34
CA LEU A 71 -1.16 -5.89 -6.51
C LEU A 71 -1.45 -4.56 -7.23
N VAL A 72 -2.18 -4.61 -8.33
CA VAL A 72 -2.53 -3.41 -9.11
C VAL A 72 -3.42 -2.50 -8.29
N THR A 73 -4.43 -3.04 -7.61
CA THR A 73 -5.30 -2.23 -6.74
C THR A 73 -4.50 -1.56 -5.63
N ALA A 74 -3.61 -2.30 -4.96
CA ALA A 74 -2.74 -1.74 -3.91
C ALA A 74 -1.88 -0.59 -4.42
N LEU A 75 -1.35 -0.70 -5.64
CA LEU A 75 -0.55 0.33 -6.31
C LEU A 75 -1.36 1.62 -6.56
N PHE A 76 -2.64 1.52 -6.90
CA PHE A 76 -3.44 2.72 -7.16
C PHE A 76 -4.00 3.39 -5.91
N LEU A 77 -4.07 2.70 -4.77
CA LEU A 77 -4.68 3.25 -3.55
C LEU A 77 -3.95 4.50 -3.05
N LEU A 78 -2.62 4.48 -2.94
CA LEU A 78 -1.84 5.63 -2.42
C LEU A 78 -1.78 6.82 -3.39
N PRO A 79 -1.56 6.64 -4.71
CA PRO A 79 -1.65 7.74 -5.66
C PRO A 79 -3.00 8.44 -5.63
N VAL A 80 -4.10 7.69 -5.59
CA VAL A 80 -5.45 8.27 -5.50
C VAL A 80 -5.64 9.00 -4.17
N ALA A 81 -5.18 8.43 -3.05
CA ALA A 81 -5.21 9.09 -1.75
C ALA A 81 -4.38 10.39 -1.71
N ALA A 82 -3.22 10.40 -2.37
CA ALA A 82 -2.35 11.57 -2.48
C ALA A 82 -3.02 12.68 -3.29
N VAL A 83 -3.66 12.35 -4.41
CA VAL A 83 -4.46 13.31 -5.20
C VAL A 83 -5.60 13.87 -4.37
N TRP A 84 -6.32 13.01 -3.65
CA TRP A 84 -7.39 13.44 -2.74
C TRP A 84 -6.88 14.38 -1.65
N ALA A 85 -5.75 14.05 -1.02
CA ALA A 85 -5.14 14.86 0.03
C ALA A 85 -4.61 16.22 -0.47
N MET A 86 -4.32 16.35 -1.76
CA MET A 86 -3.99 17.64 -2.37
C MET A 86 -5.24 18.48 -2.66
N ALA A 87 -6.36 17.84 -3.03
CA ALA A 87 -7.63 18.50 -3.31
C ALA A 87 -8.35 18.97 -2.03
N ASP A 88 -8.35 18.14 -0.98
CA ASP A 88 -8.93 18.45 0.33
C ASP A 88 -7.80 18.57 1.36
N ARG A 89 -7.68 19.73 2.03
CA ARG A 89 -6.67 19.99 3.07
C ARG A 89 -7.26 20.05 4.48
N THR A 90 -8.28 19.26 4.75
CA THR A 90 -8.86 19.12 6.08
C THR A 90 -8.47 17.79 6.74
N ARG A 91 -9.03 17.52 7.94
CA ARG A 91 -8.81 16.25 8.68
C ARG A 91 -9.20 15.01 7.86
N THR A 92 -10.19 15.14 6.98
CA THR A 92 -10.71 14.06 6.12
C THR A 92 -9.59 13.39 5.32
N SER A 93 -8.58 14.16 4.89
CA SER A 93 -7.43 13.64 4.15
C SER A 93 -6.54 12.72 4.98
N SER A 94 -6.38 13.00 6.28
CA SER A 94 -5.65 12.12 7.20
C SER A 94 -6.42 10.83 7.46
N VAL A 95 -7.75 10.91 7.53
CA VAL A 95 -8.62 9.73 7.63
C VAL A 95 -8.55 8.88 6.35
N ALA A 96 -8.60 9.51 5.18
CA ALA A 96 -8.49 8.83 3.89
C ALA A 96 -7.14 8.10 3.76
N LEU A 97 -6.04 8.75 4.15
CA LEU A 97 -4.72 8.11 4.15
C LEU A 97 -4.65 6.91 5.09
N LEU A 98 -5.23 7.01 6.29
CA LEU A 98 -5.32 5.90 7.23
C LEU A 98 -6.10 4.71 6.63
N VAL A 99 -7.28 4.97 6.06
CA VAL A 99 -8.11 3.93 5.44
C VAL A 99 -7.35 3.21 4.32
N VAL A 100 -6.64 3.97 3.50
CA VAL A 100 -5.80 3.43 2.42
C VAL A 100 -4.66 2.57 2.96
N CYS A 101 -3.97 3.00 4.02
CA CYS A 101 -2.92 2.21 4.65
C CYS A 101 -3.46 0.88 5.20
N VAL A 102 -4.65 0.90 5.84
CA VAL A 102 -5.31 -0.32 6.34
C VAL A 102 -5.72 -1.23 5.18
N ALA A 103 -6.25 -0.67 4.09
CA ALA A 103 -6.59 -1.43 2.90
C ALA A 103 -5.34 -2.11 2.29
N ILE A 104 -4.20 -1.41 2.22
CA ILE A 104 -2.93 -2.01 1.77
C ILE A 104 -2.52 -3.17 2.66
N LEU A 105 -2.62 -3.06 3.99
CA LEU A 105 -2.33 -4.18 4.90
C LEU A 105 -3.20 -5.41 4.61
N ALA A 106 -4.50 -5.20 4.38
CA ALA A 106 -5.40 -6.28 4.01
C ALA A 106 -5.03 -6.90 2.64
N MET A 107 -4.66 -6.08 1.66
CA MET A 107 -4.17 -6.55 0.36
C MET A 107 -2.89 -7.35 0.51
N GLN A 108 -1.95 -6.95 1.36
CA GLN A 108 -0.71 -7.68 1.59
C GLN A 108 -0.95 -9.07 2.19
N ALA A 109 -1.87 -9.17 3.14
CA ALA A 109 -2.29 -10.47 3.68
C ALA A 109 -2.85 -11.38 2.58
N ARG A 110 -3.70 -10.82 1.70
CA ARG A 110 -4.27 -11.56 0.56
C ARG A 110 -3.24 -11.96 -0.48
N VAL A 111 -2.32 -11.06 -0.84
CA VAL A 111 -1.21 -11.35 -1.77
C VAL A 111 -0.35 -12.47 -1.24
N TRP A 112 0.01 -12.44 0.05
CA TRP A 112 0.79 -13.51 0.67
C TRP A 112 0.03 -14.85 0.65
N GLN A 113 -1.26 -14.83 1.01
CA GLN A 113 -2.09 -16.03 0.98
C GLN A 113 -2.15 -16.68 -0.41
N VAL A 114 -2.39 -15.89 -1.47
CA VAL A 114 -2.49 -16.41 -2.84
C VAL A 114 -1.12 -16.84 -3.39
N TRP A 115 -0.04 -16.20 -2.94
CA TRP A 115 1.32 -16.56 -3.34
C TRP A 115 1.79 -17.90 -2.77
N THR A 116 1.36 -18.26 -1.56
CA THR A 116 1.79 -19.48 -0.87
C THR A 116 0.83 -20.66 -1.02
N ALA A 117 -0.30 -20.46 -1.69
CA ALA A 117 -1.27 -21.50 -2.00
C ALA A 117 -0.73 -22.42 -3.10
#